data_AF-A0A167K2Q8-F1
#
_entry.id   AF-A0A167K2Q8-F1
#
_cell.length_a   1.000
_cell.length_b   1.000
_cell.length_c   1.000
_cell.angle_alpha   90.00
_cell.angle_beta   90.00
_cell.angle_gamma   90.00
#
_symmetry.space_group_name_H-M   'P 1'
#
loop_
_entity.id
_entity.type
_entity.pdbx_description
1 polymer ?
#
loop_
_entity_poly.entity_id
_entity_poly.type
_entity_poly.pdbx_seq_one_letter_code
_entity_poly.pdbx_strand_id
1 'polypeptide(L)'
;MKLPTSRFATALIALAALAKAELQVKGLKFSVQTPSSDIITADVLSPNAPEPPTLVLSNADTFKLSFTVEDDKGNGVLPAQSMLRVWDEASGEDGLLPFKVSASGKGRFELNMRRPPPQLPPTPTNTPLNVSLLLALPPHAPLNLHLLYLQLPLSEPAPIHPEEHLYHPQPELFHTFRADERVPPRIVSLLGAGAVGAPWLVLLLLVRTFPSRLSRSDRTANGSWATCARRSPSPPPPSCSSSSRR
;
A
#
# COMPACT_ATOMS: atom_id res chain seq x y z
N MET A 1 48.95 -34.29 -21.42
CA MET A 1 48.43 -34.50 -20.05
C MET A 1 46.97 -34.91 -20.16
N LYS A 2 46.62 -36.15 -19.81
CA LYS A 2 45.24 -36.68 -19.87
C LYS A 2 44.75 -36.84 -18.42
N LEU A 3 43.72 -36.10 -18.02
CA LEU A 3 43.09 -36.26 -16.70
C LEU A 3 42.07 -37.42 -16.74
N PRO A 4 42.01 -38.28 -15.69
CA PRO A 4 41.07 -39.39 -15.63
C PRO A 4 39.67 -38.95 -15.17
N THR A 5 38.76 -38.75 -16.13
CA THR A 5 37.34 -38.45 -15.94
C THR A 5 36.48 -39.71 -15.83
N SER A 6 36.63 -40.52 -14.77
CA SER A 6 35.81 -41.75 -14.65
C SER A 6 35.64 -42.32 -13.23
N ARG A 7 35.43 -41.48 -12.20
CA ARG A 7 35.18 -41.99 -10.83
C ARG A 7 34.09 -41.25 -10.03
N PHE A 8 33.42 -40.23 -10.57
CA PHE A 8 32.46 -39.42 -9.78
C PHE A 8 30.96 -39.64 -10.10
N ALA A 9 30.60 -40.54 -11.02
CA ALA A 9 29.21 -40.69 -11.45
C ALA A 9 28.35 -41.67 -10.61
N THR A 10 28.93 -42.43 -9.68
CA THR A 10 28.23 -43.54 -8.99
C THR A 10 27.81 -43.27 -7.53
N ALA A 11 27.97 -42.04 -7.02
CA ALA A 11 27.58 -41.70 -5.65
C ALA A 11 26.23 -40.95 -5.53
N LEU A 12 25.47 -40.81 -6.62
CA LEU A 12 24.29 -39.91 -6.68
C LEU A 12 22.94 -40.62 -6.88
N ILE A 13 22.83 -41.93 -6.60
CA ILE A 13 21.58 -42.71 -6.86
C ILE A 13 21.00 -43.38 -5.59
N ALA A 14 21.65 -43.30 -4.43
CA ALA A 14 21.17 -43.98 -3.21
C ALA A 14 20.26 -43.14 -2.29
N LEU A 15 19.53 -42.15 -2.81
CA LEU A 15 18.66 -41.27 -2.00
C LEU A 15 17.23 -41.11 -2.56
N ALA A 16 16.71 -42.08 -3.29
CA ALA A 16 15.43 -41.96 -3.97
C ALA A 16 14.57 -43.24 -3.86
N ALA A 17 14.24 -43.68 -2.63
CA ALA A 17 13.10 -44.57 -2.38
C ALA A 17 12.85 -44.73 -0.86
N LEU A 18 12.49 -43.66 -0.16
CA LEU A 18 11.61 -43.85 1.00
C LEU A 18 10.19 -43.85 0.43
N ALA A 19 9.61 -45.04 0.28
CA ALA A 19 8.16 -45.16 0.18
C ALA A 19 7.60 -44.57 1.48
N LYS A 20 7.15 -43.33 1.42
CA LYS A 20 6.56 -42.64 2.57
C LYS A 20 5.19 -43.26 2.80
N ALA A 21 4.98 -43.83 3.97
CA ALA A 21 3.67 -44.29 4.40
C ALA A 21 2.66 -43.12 4.35
N GLU A 22 1.44 -43.39 3.93
CA GLU A 22 0.38 -42.40 3.78
C GLU A 22 -0.38 -42.26 5.10
N LEU A 23 -0.77 -41.04 5.46
CA LEU A 23 -1.59 -40.78 6.65
C LEU A 23 -3.05 -40.74 6.22
N GLN A 24 -3.90 -41.51 6.89
CA GLN A 24 -5.33 -41.54 6.63
C GLN A 24 -6.09 -40.84 7.75
N VAL A 25 -7.12 -40.07 7.38
CA VAL A 25 -8.01 -39.42 8.34
C VAL A 25 -9.39 -40.06 8.25
N LYS A 26 -9.88 -40.61 9.36
CA LYS A 26 -11.20 -41.25 9.46
C LYS A 26 -12.10 -40.53 10.45
N GLY A 27 -13.41 -40.67 10.21
CA GLY A 27 -14.44 -40.18 11.12
C GLY A 27 -14.40 -38.66 11.30
N LEU A 28 -14.11 -37.92 10.23
CA LEU A 28 -14.08 -36.47 10.22
C LEU A 28 -15.51 -35.93 10.39
N LYS A 29 -15.75 -35.23 11.50
CA LYS A 29 -17.05 -34.67 11.86
C LYS A 29 -16.89 -33.26 12.36
N PHE A 30 -17.80 -32.38 11.97
CA PHE A 30 -17.90 -31.05 12.56
C PHE A 30 -19.24 -30.87 13.27
N SER A 31 -19.27 -29.95 14.23
CA SER A 31 -20.49 -29.49 14.87
C SER A 31 -20.38 -28.02 15.24
N VAL A 32 -21.46 -27.26 15.04
CA VAL A 32 -21.60 -25.88 15.50
C VAL A 32 -22.53 -25.85 16.70
N GLN A 33 -22.05 -25.24 17.79
CA GLN A 33 -22.78 -25.09 19.03
C GLN A 33 -23.05 -23.62 19.32
N THR A 34 -24.30 -23.29 19.63
CA THR A 34 -24.70 -21.99 20.16
C THR A 34 -24.34 -21.92 21.65
N PRO A 35 -24.18 -20.74 22.25
CA PRO A 35 -23.98 -20.61 23.70
C PRO A 35 -25.03 -21.25 24.60
N SER A 36 -26.23 -21.53 24.07
CA SER A 36 -27.29 -22.29 24.75
C SER A 36 -26.99 -23.80 24.83
N SER A 37 -25.81 -24.25 24.38
CA SER A 37 -25.37 -25.64 24.24
C SER A 37 -26.13 -26.48 23.19
N ASP A 38 -27.08 -25.86 22.49
CA ASP A 38 -27.80 -26.45 21.38
C ASP A 38 -26.88 -26.61 20.15
N ILE A 39 -26.95 -27.78 19.52
CA ILE A 39 -26.21 -28.10 18.30
C ILE A 39 -27.05 -27.62 17.12
N ILE A 40 -26.56 -26.62 16.38
CA ILE A 40 -27.27 -26.07 15.21
C ILE A 40 -27.08 -27.00 14.01
N THR A 41 -25.84 -27.40 13.76
CA THR A 41 -25.46 -28.17 12.58
C THR A 41 -24.36 -29.14 12.96
N ALA A 42 -24.52 -30.40 12.59
CA ALA A 42 -23.49 -31.41 12.71
C ALA A 42 -23.55 -32.33 11.49
N ASP A 43 -22.43 -32.54 10.84
CA ASP A 43 -22.33 -33.40 9.66
C ASP A 43 -20.96 -34.08 9.57
N VAL A 44 -20.91 -35.16 8.79
CA VAL A 44 -19.73 -35.96 8.52
C VAL A 44 -19.10 -35.46 7.22
N LEU A 45 -17.83 -35.07 7.28
CA LEU A 45 -17.12 -34.56 6.11
C LEU A 45 -16.42 -35.70 5.40
N SER A 46 -16.55 -35.70 4.07
CA SER A 46 -15.73 -36.54 3.21
C SER A 46 -14.44 -35.78 2.85
N PRO A 47 -13.26 -36.35 3.12
CA PRO A 47 -12.00 -35.69 2.76
C PRO A 47 -11.89 -35.51 1.24
N ASN A 48 -11.52 -34.31 0.79
CA ASN A 48 -11.41 -33.93 -0.62
C ASN A 48 -12.70 -34.11 -1.44
N ALA A 49 -13.85 -33.71 -0.87
CA ALA A 49 -15.09 -33.63 -1.62
C ALA A 49 -14.96 -32.62 -2.79
N PRO A 50 -15.55 -32.90 -3.98
CA PRO A 50 -15.53 -31.97 -5.11
C PRO A 50 -16.18 -30.61 -4.81
N GLU A 51 -17.19 -30.61 -3.94
CA GLU A 51 -17.88 -29.41 -3.47
C GLU A 51 -17.92 -29.43 -1.93
N PRO A 52 -17.01 -28.70 -1.28
CA PRO A 52 -16.94 -28.65 0.17
C PRO A 52 -18.04 -27.73 0.73
N PRO A 53 -18.66 -28.09 1.87
CA PRO A 53 -19.79 -27.35 2.41
C PRO A 53 -19.37 -25.96 2.88
N THR A 54 -20.28 -24.99 2.78
CA THR A 54 -20.08 -23.65 3.35
C THR A 54 -20.82 -23.53 4.68
N LEU A 55 -20.09 -23.14 5.72
CA LEU A 55 -20.58 -23.03 7.09
C LEU A 55 -20.52 -21.58 7.57
N VAL A 56 -21.65 -21.05 8.01
CA VAL A 56 -21.75 -19.68 8.54
C VAL A 56 -21.67 -19.71 10.05
N LEU A 57 -20.72 -18.96 10.63
CA LEU A 57 -20.59 -18.81 12.08
C LEU A 57 -21.07 -17.43 12.52
N SER A 58 -21.80 -17.38 13.63
CA SER A 58 -22.11 -16.12 14.33
C SER A 58 -21.05 -15.79 15.39
N ASN A 59 -21.09 -14.56 15.91
CA ASN A 59 -20.14 -14.06 16.92
C ASN A 59 -20.19 -14.87 18.25
N ALA A 60 -21.28 -15.57 18.52
CA ALA A 60 -21.42 -16.36 19.75
C ALA A 60 -21.13 -17.86 19.59
N ASP A 61 -21.00 -18.35 18.35
CA ASP A 61 -20.96 -19.78 18.09
C ASP A 61 -19.61 -20.40 18.38
N THR A 62 -19.64 -21.71 18.63
CA THR A 62 -18.45 -22.54 18.83
C THR A 62 -18.42 -23.64 17.77
N PHE A 63 -17.39 -23.59 16.93
CA PHE A 63 -17.13 -24.62 15.93
C PHE A 63 -16.25 -25.71 16.54
N LYS A 64 -16.67 -26.97 16.39
CA LYS A 64 -15.91 -28.13 16.87
C LYS A 64 -15.64 -29.07 15.71
N LEU A 65 -14.40 -29.52 15.61
CA LEU A 65 -13.95 -30.50 14.63
C LEU A 65 -13.37 -31.71 15.36
N SER A 66 -13.75 -32.91 14.94
CA SER A 66 -13.25 -34.16 15.50
C SER A 66 -12.90 -35.15 14.39
N PHE A 67 -11.79 -35.86 14.55
CA PHE A 67 -11.33 -36.86 13.59
C PHE A 67 -10.35 -37.83 14.25
N THR A 68 -10.03 -38.91 13.55
CA THR A 68 -8.99 -39.87 13.96
C THR A 68 -7.96 -40.01 12.85
N VAL A 69 -6.69 -39.91 13.21
CA VAL A 69 -5.54 -40.12 12.33
C VAL A 69 -5.07 -41.56 12.47
N GLU A 70 -4.98 -42.25 11.34
CA GLU A 70 -4.54 -43.63 11.25
C GLU A 70 -3.37 -43.76 10.26
N ASP A 71 -2.48 -44.69 10.53
CA ASP A 71 -1.45 -45.16 9.59
C ASP A 71 -2.05 -46.07 8.52
N ASP A 72 -1.28 -46.41 7.49
CA ASP A 72 -1.60 -47.41 6.47
C ASP A 72 -2.00 -48.77 7.07
N LYS A 73 -1.52 -49.06 8.28
CA LYS A 73 -1.79 -50.29 9.04
C LYS A 73 -3.05 -50.22 9.90
N GLY A 74 -3.78 -49.11 9.89
CA GLY A 74 -4.98 -48.88 10.70
C GLY A 74 -4.71 -48.62 12.19
N ASN A 75 -3.45 -48.35 12.57
CA ASN A 75 -3.09 -47.98 13.93
C ASN A 75 -3.28 -46.47 14.11
N GLY A 76 -3.86 -46.05 15.23
CA GLY A 76 -3.95 -44.63 15.57
C GLY A 76 -2.57 -44.05 15.85
N VAL A 77 -2.22 -42.94 15.21
CA VAL A 77 -0.88 -42.34 15.32
C VAL A 77 -0.94 -40.89 15.77
N LEU A 78 0.03 -40.50 16.59
CA LEU A 78 0.25 -39.12 17.01
C LEU A 78 1.10 -38.38 15.98
N PRO A 79 0.56 -37.40 15.24
CA PRO A 79 1.35 -36.58 14.33
C PRO A 79 2.33 -35.68 15.09
N ALA A 80 3.48 -35.40 14.48
CA ALA A 80 4.48 -34.48 15.03
C ALA A 80 4.03 -33.02 14.91
N GLN A 81 3.26 -32.72 13.86
CA GLN A 81 2.66 -31.41 13.60
C GLN A 81 1.19 -31.58 13.23
N SER A 82 0.32 -30.85 13.92
CA SER A 82 -1.12 -30.82 13.66
C SER A 82 -1.65 -29.39 13.77
N MET A 83 -2.12 -28.86 12.65
CA MET A 83 -2.65 -27.51 12.55
C MET A 83 -3.83 -27.44 11.60
N LEU A 84 -4.78 -26.59 11.94
CA LEU A 84 -5.87 -26.20 11.05
C LEU A 84 -5.48 -24.89 10.40
N ARG A 85 -5.41 -24.88 9.07
CA ARG A 85 -5.14 -23.68 8.29
C ARG A 85 -6.46 -23.09 7.82
N VAL A 86 -6.65 -21.82 8.13
CA VAL A 86 -7.75 -20.99 7.63
C VAL A 86 -7.13 -20.00 6.66
N TRP A 87 -7.58 -19.99 5.41
CA TRP A 87 -7.01 -19.19 4.33
C TRP A 87 -8.07 -18.30 3.72
N ASP A 88 -7.77 -17.00 3.58
CA ASP A 88 -8.60 -16.09 2.80
C ASP A 88 -8.00 -15.89 1.41
N GLU A 89 -8.78 -16.21 0.38
CA GLU A 89 -8.35 -16.08 -1.02
C GLU A 89 -8.31 -14.63 -1.50
N ALA A 90 -9.10 -13.75 -0.88
CA ALA A 90 -9.17 -12.34 -1.28
C ALA A 90 -7.99 -11.52 -0.75
N SER A 91 -7.67 -11.67 0.55
CA SER A 91 -6.52 -10.99 1.17
C SER A 91 -5.20 -11.74 0.98
N GLY A 92 -5.23 -13.06 0.76
CA GLY A 92 -4.04 -13.90 0.76
C GLY A 92 -3.43 -14.12 2.15
N GLU A 93 -4.19 -13.85 3.21
CA GLU A 93 -3.75 -14.04 4.60
C GLU A 93 -4.09 -15.45 5.09
N ASP A 94 -3.16 -16.04 5.85
CA ASP A 94 -3.32 -17.34 6.48
C ASP A 94 -3.35 -17.27 8.01
N GLY A 95 -4.30 -18.00 8.59
CA GLY A 95 -4.34 -18.32 10.00
C GLY A 95 -3.98 -19.77 10.27
N LEU A 96 -2.92 -20.01 11.01
CA LEU A 96 -2.50 -21.36 11.43
C LEU A 96 -2.88 -21.60 12.89
N LEU A 97 -3.81 -22.53 13.10
CA LEU A 97 -4.37 -22.86 14.40
C LEU A 97 -3.85 -24.22 14.86
N PRO A 98 -2.81 -24.27 15.72
CA PRO A 98 -2.30 -25.54 16.22
C PRO A 98 -3.28 -26.17 17.20
N PHE A 99 -3.39 -27.50 17.17
CA PHE A 99 -4.22 -28.24 18.11
C PHE A 99 -3.56 -29.56 18.48
N LYS A 100 -3.97 -30.15 19.60
CA LYS A 100 -3.40 -31.39 20.12
C LYS A 100 -4.16 -32.62 19.60
N VAL A 101 -3.41 -33.64 19.22
CA VAL A 101 -3.92 -34.98 18.91
C VAL A 101 -3.52 -35.91 20.05
N SER A 102 -4.36 -36.87 20.42
CA SER A 102 -4.03 -37.87 21.44
C SER A 102 -3.07 -38.94 20.89
N ALA A 103 -2.42 -39.70 21.77
CA ALA A 103 -1.62 -40.86 21.37
C ALA A 103 -2.43 -41.92 20.61
N SER A 104 -3.76 -41.95 20.79
CA SER A 104 -4.69 -42.80 20.06
C SER A 104 -5.08 -42.27 18.66
N GLY A 105 -4.46 -41.18 18.20
CA GLY A 105 -4.74 -40.54 16.91
C GLY A 105 -6.01 -39.69 16.91
N LYS A 106 -6.72 -39.53 18.02
CA LYS A 106 -7.95 -38.74 18.07
C LYS A 106 -7.62 -37.25 18.17
N GLY A 107 -7.99 -36.50 17.14
CA GLY A 107 -7.90 -35.04 17.08
C GLY A 107 -9.21 -34.39 17.48
N ARG A 108 -9.14 -33.35 18.30
CA ARG A 108 -10.26 -32.45 18.61
C ARG A 108 -9.80 -31.02 18.53
N PHE A 109 -10.53 -30.22 17.76
CA PHE A 109 -10.30 -28.79 17.64
C PHE A 109 -11.60 -28.05 17.99
N GLU A 110 -11.46 -26.95 18.72
CA GLU A 110 -12.57 -26.11 19.14
C GLU A 110 -12.18 -24.66 18.87
N LEU A 111 -13.03 -23.99 18.09
CA LEU A 111 -12.94 -22.58 17.79
C LEU A 111 -14.13 -21.86 18.39
N ASN A 112 -13.87 -20.98 19.34
CA ASN A 112 -14.89 -20.21 20.03
C ASN A 112 -14.90 -18.77 19.49
N MET A 113 -16.00 -18.35 18.85
CA MET A 113 -16.10 -17.02 18.25
C MET A 113 -16.28 -15.89 19.26
N ARG A 114 -16.65 -16.19 20.52
CA ARG A 114 -16.69 -15.16 21.58
C ARG A 114 -15.30 -14.68 21.98
N ARG A 115 -14.28 -15.52 21.74
CA ARG A 115 -12.88 -15.24 22.02
C ARG A 115 -12.06 -15.79 20.86
N PRO A 116 -12.16 -15.15 19.68
CA PRO A 116 -11.49 -15.64 18.49
C PRO A 116 -9.98 -15.67 18.74
N PRO A 117 -9.28 -16.75 18.36
CA PRO A 117 -7.82 -16.78 18.42
C PRO A 117 -7.23 -15.63 17.59
N PRO A 118 -6.15 -14.99 18.06
CA PRO A 118 -5.51 -13.88 17.35
C PRO A 118 -4.85 -14.31 16.02
N GLN A 119 -4.72 -15.62 15.81
CA GLN A 119 -4.18 -16.21 14.59
C GLN A 119 -5.23 -16.33 13.48
N LEU A 120 -6.50 -16.03 13.74
CA LEU A 120 -7.49 -15.99 12.67
C LEU A 120 -7.21 -14.81 11.74
N PRO A 121 -7.33 -15.01 10.42
CA PRO A 121 -7.20 -13.91 9.49
C PRO A 121 -8.35 -12.91 9.70
N PRO A 122 -8.08 -11.59 9.61
CA PRO A 122 -9.10 -10.56 9.63
C PRO A 122 -10.03 -10.70 8.42
N THR A 123 -11.34 -10.68 8.70
CA THR A 123 -12.41 -10.73 7.70
C THR A 123 -13.19 -9.41 7.67
N PRO A 124 -12.66 -8.36 7.01
CA PRO A 124 -13.40 -7.12 6.80
C PRO A 124 -14.51 -7.29 5.75
N THR A 125 -14.31 -8.21 4.80
CA THR A 125 -15.31 -8.60 3.80
C THR A 125 -15.93 -9.92 4.23
N ASN A 126 -17.23 -10.11 4.00
CA ASN A 126 -17.96 -11.32 4.36
C ASN A 126 -17.65 -12.49 3.38
N THR A 127 -16.36 -12.71 3.09
CA THR A 127 -15.84 -13.74 2.20
C THR A 127 -15.72 -15.08 2.95
N PRO A 128 -16.08 -16.21 2.29
CA PRO A 128 -15.87 -17.52 2.88
C PRO A 128 -14.39 -17.88 2.90
N LEU A 129 -13.88 -18.32 4.04
CA LEU A 129 -12.49 -18.76 4.22
C LEU A 129 -12.34 -20.24 3.95
N ASN A 130 -11.23 -20.60 3.31
CA ASN A 130 -10.87 -21.98 3.03
C ASN A 130 -10.26 -22.63 4.28
N VAL A 131 -10.88 -23.71 4.78
CA VAL A 131 -10.37 -24.47 5.93
C VAL A 131 -9.71 -25.76 5.46
N SER A 132 -8.42 -25.91 5.79
CA SER A 132 -7.62 -27.09 5.46
C SER A 132 -6.94 -27.68 6.69
N LEU A 133 -6.88 -29.00 6.75
CA LEU A 133 -6.23 -29.76 7.80
C LEU A 133 -4.82 -30.14 7.35
N LEU A 134 -3.82 -29.69 8.11
CA LEU A 134 -2.41 -30.00 7.86
C LEU A 134 -1.89 -30.93 8.96
N LEU A 135 -1.44 -32.12 8.55
CA LEU A 135 -0.83 -33.11 9.42
C LEU A 135 0.55 -33.50 8.88
N ALA A 136 1.55 -33.58 9.75
CA ALA A 136 2.85 -34.11 9.37
C ALA A 136 3.43 -35.00 10.46
N LEU A 137 4.01 -36.12 10.03
CA LEU A 137 4.70 -37.07 10.88
C LEU A 137 5.82 -37.74 10.09
N PRO A 138 7.10 -37.53 10.42
CA PRO A 138 8.18 -38.31 9.82
C PRO A 138 8.12 -39.77 10.36
N PRO A 139 8.20 -40.82 9.53
CA PRO A 139 8.60 -40.87 8.11
C PRO A 139 7.47 -40.77 7.06
N HIS A 140 6.22 -40.55 7.46
CA HIS A 140 5.06 -40.44 6.59
C HIS A 140 5.07 -39.20 5.68
N ALA A 141 4.26 -39.25 4.62
CA ALA A 141 4.03 -38.09 3.76
C ALA A 141 3.19 -37.02 4.49
N PRO A 142 3.49 -35.71 4.33
CA PRO A 142 2.66 -34.66 4.89
C PRO A 142 1.29 -34.69 4.22
N LEU A 143 0.24 -34.58 5.03
CA LEU A 143 -1.15 -34.62 4.58
C LEU A 143 -1.75 -33.22 4.65
N ASN A 144 -2.32 -32.78 3.52
CA ASN A 144 -3.09 -31.55 3.40
C ASN A 144 -4.47 -31.89 2.83
N LEU A 145 -5.52 -31.69 3.63
CA LEU A 145 -6.89 -31.98 3.25
C LEU A 145 -7.74 -30.71 3.32
N HIS A 146 -8.37 -30.35 2.21
CA HIS A 146 -9.37 -29.29 2.21
C HIS A 146 -10.70 -29.83 2.76
N LEU A 147 -11.29 -29.12 3.73
CA LEU A 147 -12.43 -29.61 4.48
C LEU A 147 -13.73 -28.91 4.12
N LEU A 148 -13.77 -27.58 4.27
CA LEU A 148 -14.97 -26.76 4.17
C LEU A 148 -14.62 -25.30 3.91
N TYR A 149 -15.64 -24.53 3.56
CA TYR A 149 -15.62 -23.08 3.55
C TYR A 149 -16.27 -22.52 4.82
N LEU A 150 -15.60 -21.62 5.52
CA LEU A 150 -16.05 -21.04 6.78
C LEU A 150 -16.32 -19.55 6.60
N GLN A 151 -17.55 -19.11 6.81
CA GLN A 151 -17.91 -17.70 6.77
C GLN A 151 -17.94 -17.15 8.20
N LEU A 152 -17.00 -16.26 8.50
CA LEU A 152 -16.84 -15.62 9.81
C LEU A 152 -17.64 -14.32 9.90
N PRO A 153 -18.05 -13.90 11.11
CA PRO A 153 -18.60 -12.57 11.32
C PRO A 153 -17.55 -11.49 11.00
N LEU A 154 -18.00 -10.29 10.64
CA LEU A 154 -17.10 -9.19 10.32
C LEU A 154 -16.16 -8.89 11.50
N SER A 155 -14.86 -8.85 11.22
CA SER A 155 -13.83 -8.46 12.18
C SER A 155 -13.24 -7.11 11.82
N GLU A 156 -12.47 -6.55 12.76
CA GLU A 156 -11.61 -5.40 12.44
C GLU A 156 -10.60 -5.78 11.35
N PRO A 157 -10.20 -4.82 10.50
CA PRO A 157 -9.20 -5.06 9.47
C PRO A 157 -7.84 -5.41 10.07
N ALA A 158 -6.95 -5.96 9.24
CA ALA A 158 -5.57 -6.26 9.63
C ALA A 158 -4.90 -5.04 10.30
N PRO A 159 -4.16 -5.24 11.41
CA PRO A 159 -3.41 -4.15 12.03
C PRO A 159 -2.42 -3.55 11.04
N ILE A 160 -2.67 -2.31 10.64
CA ILE A 160 -1.78 -1.51 9.79
C ILE A 160 -0.49 -1.26 10.58
N HIS A 161 0.66 -1.65 10.04
CA HIS A 161 1.93 -1.40 10.69
C HIS A 161 2.20 0.12 10.71
N PRO A 162 2.60 0.74 11.83
CA PRO A 162 2.87 2.18 11.88
C PRO A 162 3.81 2.67 10.78
N GLU A 163 4.75 1.84 10.31
CA GLU A 163 5.72 2.16 9.27
C GLU A 163 5.25 1.82 7.85
N GLU A 164 4.03 1.30 7.66
CA GLU A 164 3.52 0.91 6.34
C GLU A 164 3.55 2.09 5.33
N HIS A 165 3.32 3.31 5.80
CA HIS A 165 3.41 4.54 5.01
C HIS A 165 4.81 4.82 4.42
N LEU A 166 5.87 4.19 4.93
CA LEU A 166 7.23 4.31 4.40
C LEU A 166 7.47 3.47 3.14
N TYR A 167 6.69 2.40 2.95
CA TYR A 167 6.90 1.41 1.90
C TYR A 167 5.94 1.57 0.72
N HIS A 168 5.01 2.52 0.79
CA HIS A 168 4.11 2.85 -0.31
C HIS A 168 4.67 3.98 -1.18
N PRO A 169 4.43 3.96 -2.51
CA PRO A 169 4.75 5.09 -3.36
C PRO A 169 4.00 6.33 -2.83
N GLN A 170 4.75 7.36 -2.49
CA GLN A 170 4.16 8.62 -2.03
C GLN A 170 3.39 9.27 -3.19
N PRO A 171 2.30 9.99 -2.91
CA PRO A 171 1.56 10.70 -3.93
C PRO A 171 2.48 11.70 -4.65
N GLU A 172 2.30 11.84 -5.96
CA GLU A 172 3.07 12.78 -6.75
C GLU A 172 2.84 14.22 -6.25
N LEU A 173 3.93 14.92 -5.97
CA LEU A 173 3.88 16.30 -5.52
C LEU A 173 3.82 17.22 -6.74
N PHE A 174 2.67 17.85 -6.97
CA PHE A 174 2.51 18.86 -8.02
C PHE A 174 2.87 20.25 -7.48
N HIS A 175 3.80 20.94 -8.16
CA HIS A 175 4.06 22.33 -7.85
C HIS A 175 2.90 23.21 -8.35
N THR A 176 2.20 23.85 -7.41
CA THR A 176 1.16 24.83 -7.74
C THR A 176 1.81 26.17 -8.02
N PHE A 177 1.99 26.48 -9.30
CA PHE A 177 2.44 27.80 -9.73
C PHE A 177 1.39 28.86 -9.34
N ARG A 178 1.87 30.06 -9.00
CA ARG A 178 0.98 31.22 -8.84
C ARG A 178 0.30 31.51 -10.18
N ALA A 179 -0.95 31.94 -10.13
CA ALA A 179 -1.64 32.42 -11.32
C ALA A 179 -0.87 33.60 -11.92
N ASP A 180 -0.82 33.66 -13.24
CA ASP A 180 -0.24 34.79 -13.95
C ASP A 180 -0.95 36.10 -13.57
N GLU A 181 -0.18 37.17 -13.49
CA GLU A 181 -0.72 38.50 -13.19
C GLU A 181 -1.76 38.90 -14.23
N ARG A 182 -2.92 39.39 -13.77
CA ARG A 182 -4.01 39.78 -14.66
C ARG A 182 -3.66 41.09 -15.36
N VAL A 183 -3.33 41.01 -16.63
CA VAL A 183 -3.10 42.17 -17.48
C VAL A 183 -4.43 42.87 -17.86
N PRO A 184 -4.46 44.21 -17.94
CA PRO A 184 -5.66 44.94 -18.35
C PRO A 184 -5.99 44.69 -19.84
N PRO A 185 -7.27 44.84 -20.26
CA PRO A 185 -7.65 44.71 -21.66
C PRO A 185 -6.92 45.72 -22.55
N ARG A 186 -6.44 45.28 -23.71
CA ARG A 186 -5.62 46.09 -24.63
C ARG A 186 -6.26 47.42 -25.04
N ILE A 187 -7.58 47.46 -25.17
CA ILE A 187 -8.32 48.69 -25.53
C ILE A 187 -8.18 49.74 -24.43
N VAL A 188 -8.28 49.35 -23.17
CA VAL A 188 -8.13 50.28 -22.02
C VAL A 188 -6.71 50.82 -21.97
N SER A 189 -5.71 49.96 -22.18
CA SER A 189 -4.31 50.38 -22.28
C SER A 189 -4.07 51.36 -23.44
N LEU A 190 -4.71 51.13 -24.60
CA LEU A 190 -4.57 51.98 -25.77
C LEU A 190 -5.26 53.34 -25.58
N LEU A 191 -6.44 53.38 -24.95
CA LEU A 191 -7.10 54.62 -24.56
C LEU A 191 -6.26 55.42 -23.56
N GLY A 192 -5.69 54.75 -22.55
CA GLY A 192 -4.78 55.37 -21.60
C GLY A 192 -3.54 55.96 -22.28
N ALA A 193 -2.90 55.20 -23.18
CA ALA A 193 -1.76 55.67 -23.97
C ALA A 193 -2.14 56.86 -24.88
N GLY A 194 -3.31 56.80 -25.53
CA GLY A 194 -3.84 57.89 -26.35
C GLY A 194 -4.11 59.16 -25.53
N ALA A 195 -4.69 59.03 -24.33
CA ALA A 195 -4.92 60.15 -23.43
C ALA A 195 -3.62 60.82 -22.98
N VAL A 196 -2.57 60.04 -22.69
CA VAL A 196 -1.23 60.56 -22.39
C VAL A 196 -0.57 61.21 -23.61
N GLY A 197 -0.83 60.69 -24.81
CA GLY A 197 -0.31 61.23 -26.08
C GLY A 197 -1.03 62.48 -26.60
N ALA A 198 -2.29 62.68 -26.22
CA ALA A 198 -3.13 63.77 -26.75
C ALA A 198 -2.57 65.18 -26.46
N PRO A 199 -2.04 65.52 -25.26
CA PRO A 199 -1.42 66.82 -25.03
C PRO A 199 -0.24 67.11 -25.95
N TRP A 200 0.56 66.09 -26.27
CA TRP A 200 1.68 66.23 -27.21
C TRP A 200 1.19 66.49 -28.63
N LEU A 201 0.15 65.77 -29.09
CA LEU A 201 -0.45 66.01 -30.40
C LEU A 201 -1.07 67.40 -30.50
N VAL A 202 -1.79 67.83 -29.46
CA VAL A 202 -2.37 69.17 -29.37
C VAL A 202 -1.28 70.23 -29.40
N LEU A 203 -0.21 70.06 -28.60
CA LEU A 203 0.94 70.96 -28.60
C LEU A 203 1.59 71.05 -29.98
N LEU A 204 1.80 69.92 -30.68
CA LEU A 204 2.37 69.94 -32.04
C LEU A 204 1.44 70.63 -33.05
N LEU A 205 0.13 70.48 -32.91
CA LEU A 205 -0.85 71.15 -33.75
C LEU A 205 -0.86 72.66 -33.48
N LEU A 206 -0.86 73.06 -32.20
CA LEU A 206 -0.72 74.46 -31.76
C LEU A 206 0.57 75.09 -32.28
N VAL A 207 1.70 74.40 -32.20
CA VAL A 207 2.99 74.89 -32.73
C VAL A 207 2.92 75.13 -34.24
N ARG A 208 2.09 74.39 -34.98
CA ARG A 208 1.88 74.63 -36.42
C ARG A 208 0.92 75.77 -36.73
N THR A 209 -0.13 75.96 -35.93
CA THR A 209 -1.17 76.96 -36.19
C THR A 209 -0.77 78.34 -35.69
N PHE A 210 -0.05 78.42 -34.57
CA PHE A 210 0.49 79.67 -34.08
C PHE A 210 1.80 79.94 -34.83
N PRO A 211 2.01 81.16 -35.37
CA PRO A 211 3.31 81.55 -35.90
C PRO A 211 4.26 81.63 -34.72
N SER A 212 4.84 80.50 -34.33
CA SER A 212 5.98 80.48 -33.44
C SER A 212 7.08 81.22 -34.20
N ARG A 213 7.27 82.49 -33.87
CA ARG A 213 8.55 83.15 -34.12
C ARG A 213 9.54 82.41 -33.25
N LEU A 214 10.02 81.28 -33.75
CA LEU A 214 11.34 80.81 -33.43
C LEU A 214 12.21 81.98 -33.82
N SER A 215 12.56 82.81 -32.85
CA SER A 215 13.60 83.80 -33.00
C SER A 215 14.76 82.99 -33.54
N ARG A 216 15.05 83.16 -34.84
CA ARG A 216 16.22 82.57 -35.44
C ARG A 216 17.34 83.18 -34.63
N SER A 217 17.87 82.39 -33.69
CA SER A 217 19.15 82.67 -33.10
C SER A 217 20.09 82.52 -34.27
N ASP A 218 20.30 83.62 -34.99
CA ASP A 218 21.44 83.80 -35.87
C ASP A 218 22.64 83.67 -34.96
N ARG A 219 23.06 82.42 -34.78
CA ARG A 219 24.36 82.08 -34.26
C ARG A 219 25.34 82.35 -35.41
N THR A 220 25.47 83.62 -35.77
CA THR A 220 26.69 84.10 -36.40
C THR A 220 27.77 83.92 -35.35
N ALA A 221 28.60 82.92 -35.58
CA ALA A 221 29.83 82.73 -34.88
C ALA A 221 30.67 84.01 -35.00
N ASN A 222 30.85 84.72 -33.88
CA ASN A 222 32.08 85.44 -33.60
C ASN A 222 32.09 85.94 -32.15
N GLY A 223 33.14 85.58 -31.42
CA GLY A 223 33.58 86.35 -30.27
C GLY A 223 33.17 85.82 -28.91
N SER A 224 34.03 84.94 -28.40
CA SER A 224 34.70 85.05 -27.10
C SER A 224 33.97 85.47 -25.82
N TRP A 225 34.43 84.80 -24.76
CA TRP A 225 34.32 85.13 -23.33
C TRP A 225 32.91 84.90 -22.75
N ALA A 226 32.69 84.19 -21.65
CA ALA A 226 33.60 83.78 -20.61
C ALA A 226 33.04 82.54 -19.90
N THR A 227 33.99 81.68 -19.53
CA THR A 227 34.01 80.86 -18.33
C THR A 227 33.14 81.44 -17.21
N CYS A 228 32.07 80.74 -16.83
CA CYS A 228 31.53 80.87 -15.48
C CYS A 228 31.09 79.49 -14.99
N ALA A 229 31.96 78.91 -14.18
CA ALA A 229 31.76 77.66 -13.49
C ALA A 229 30.50 77.69 -12.63
N ARG A 230 29.63 76.67 -12.77
CA ARG A 230 28.70 76.29 -11.70
C ARG A 230 28.68 74.77 -11.53
N ARG A 231 29.49 74.39 -10.54
CA ARG A 231 29.46 73.19 -9.70
C ARG A 231 28.29 72.24 -9.93
N SER A 232 28.65 71.03 -10.33
CA SER A 232 27.96 69.78 -10.00
C SER A 232 27.87 69.58 -8.48
N PRO A 233 26.70 69.29 -7.91
CA PRO A 233 26.62 68.49 -6.71
C PRO A 233 26.64 67.02 -7.12
N SER A 234 27.75 66.35 -6.85
CA SER A 234 27.86 64.90 -6.84
C SER A 234 26.85 64.29 -5.86
N PRO A 235 26.25 63.12 -6.16
CA PRO A 235 25.44 62.39 -5.20
C PRO A 235 26.31 61.86 -4.05
N PRO A 236 25.81 61.83 -2.79
CA PRO A 236 26.53 61.20 -1.68
C PRO A 236 26.57 59.67 -1.84
N PRO A 237 27.66 59.00 -1.43
CA PRO A 237 27.78 57.55 -1.48
C PRO A 237 26.87 56.85 -0.46
N PRO A 238 26.50 55.58 -0.70
CA PRO A 238 25.75 54.78 0.27
C PRO A 238 26.58 54.49 1.52
N SER A 239 25.99 54.77 2.68
CA SER A 239 26.54 54.38 3.98
C SER A 239 26.46 52.85 4.15
N CYS A 240 27.61 52.18 4.13
CA CYS A 240 27.77 50.85 4.69
C CYS A 240 27.63 50.92 6.22
N SER A 241 26.52 50.44 6.76
CA SER A 241 26.42 50.10 8.18
C SER A 241 26.89 48.66 8.37
N SER A 242 28.12 48.52 8.86
CA SER A 242 28.62 47.31 9.49
C SER A 242 27.91 47.13 10.84
N SER A 243 26.91 46.27 10.90
CA SER A 243 26.38 45.73 12.15
C SER A 243 27.16 44.45 12.49
N SER A 244 28.18 44.61 13.32
CA SER A 244 28.67 43.53 14.17
C SER A 244 27.97 43.69 15.53
N ARG A 245 27.24 42.67 15.99
CA ARG A 245 27.23 42.22 17.38
C ARG A 245 26.25 41.06 17.58
N ARG A 246 26.85 39.96 18.05
CA ARG A 246 26.36 38.92 18.97
C ARG A 246 25.19 38.05 18.53
#